data_AF-B5DT50-F1
#
_entry.id   AF-B5DT50-F1
#
_cell.length_a   1.000
_cell.length_b   1.000
_cell.length_c   1.000
_cell.angle_alpha   90.00
_cell.angle_beta   90.00
_cell.angle_gamma   90.00
#
_symmetry.space_group_name_H-M   'P 1'
#
loop_
_entity.id
_entity.type
_entity.pdbx_description
1 polymer ?
#
loop_
_entity_poly.entity_id
_entity_poly.type
_entity_poly.pdbx_seq_one_letter_code
_entity_poly.pdbx_strand_id
1 'polypeptide(L)'
;MRENVIHISIGHRLGPLGFLSFADPSLEIPGNAGLKDLILALKWIKANARNFNGDPERITLFGHSSGSMAVLKKIYFHLLLPVFYPLNTILIAL
;
A
#
# COMPACT_ATOMS: atom_id res chain seq x y z
N MET A 1 -10.46 3.77 21.29
CA MET A 1 -11.59 4.40 20.58
C MET A 1 -11.88 3.58 19.32
N ARG A 2 -13.14 3.46 18.92
CA ARG A 2 -13.51 2.86 17.62
C ARG A 2 -13.68 4.02 16.65
N GLU A 3 -12.83 4.07 15.65
CA GLU A 3 -12.90 5.08 14.59
C GLU A 3 -13.82 4.59 13.48
N ASN A 4 -14.55 5.50 12.83
CA ASN A 4 -15.42 5.16 11.70
C ASN A 4 -14.63 5.16 10.38
N VAL A 5 -13.78 4.14 10.24
CA VAL A 5 -12.83 3.98 9.14
C VAL A 5 -12.93 2.57 8.56
N ILE A 6 -12.50 2.42 7.31
CA ILE A 6 -12.32 1.11 6.69
C ILE A 6 -10.86 0.73 6.83
N HIS A 7 -10.60 -0.32 7.61
CA HIS A 7 -9.27 -0.86 7.77
C HIS A 7 -9.01 -1.97 6.74
N ILE A 8 -7.91 -1.86 6.00
CA ILE A 8 -7.46 -2.83 5.00
C ILE A 8 -6.02 -3.24 5.31
N SER A 9 -5.75 -4.53 5.42
CA SER A 9 -4.39 -5.07 5.51
C SER A 9 -4.04 -5.75 4.19
N ILE A 10 -2.84 -5.49 3.67
CA ILE A 10 -2.40 -6.08 2.40
C ILE A 10 -1.16 -6.96 2.60
N GLY A 11 -1.21 -8.16 2.03
CA GLY A 11 -0.04 -9.03 1.92
C GLY A 11 0.78 -8.68 0.68
N HIS A 12 2.10 -8.88 0.76
CA HIS A 12 3.01 -8.80 -0.38
C HIS A 12 4.09 -9.88 -0.28
N ARG A 13 4.72 -10.21 -1.41
CA ARG A 13 5.82 -11.18 -1.41
C ARG A 13 7.03 -10.64 -0.63
N LEU A 14 7.64 -11.53 0.15
CA LEU A 14 8.80 -11.25 1.02
C LEU A 14 10.04 -12.03 0.54
N GLY A 15 11.21 -11.66 1.08
CA GLY A 15 12.47 -12.36 0.84
C GLY A 15 12.82 -12.46 -0.66
N PRO A 16 13.48 -13.56 -1.09
CA PRO A 16 13.81 -13.77 -2.50
C PRO A 16 12.58 -13.76 -3.42
N LEU A 17 11.44 -14.29 -2.98
CA LEU A 17 10.22 -14.30 -3.78
C LEU A 17 9.68 -12.89 -4.09
N GLY A 18 9.95 -11.92 -3.22
CA GLY A 18 9.56 -10.52 -3.40
C GLY A 18 10.64 -9.65 -4.04
N PHE A 19 11.92 -9.98 -3.84
CA PHE A 19 13.01 -9.03 -4.07
C PHE A 19 14.21 -9.60 -4.83
N LEU A 20 14.16 -10.86 -5.28
CA LEU A 20 15.18 -11.41 -6.18
C LEU A 20 15.24 -10.61 -7.48
N SER A 21 16.45 -10.26 -7.91
CA SER A 21 16.70 -9.55 -9.17
C SER A 21 17.89 -10.18 -9.87
N PHE A 22 17.79 -10.38 -11.17
CA PHE A 22 18.91 -10.73 -12.04
C PHE A 22 19.22 -9.56 -12.98
N ALA A 23 20.51 -9.39 -13.31
CA ALA A 23 20.94 -8.38 -14.26
C ALA A 23 20.68 -8.80 -15.71
N ASP A 24 20.61 -10.11 -15.96
CA ASP A 24 20.29 -10.68 -17.27
C ASP A 24 18.80 -10.43 -17.60
N PRO A 25 18.49 -9.62 -18.62
CA PRO A 25 17.11 -9.32 -18.98
C PRO A 25 16.36 -10.52 -19.57
N SER A 26 17.07 -11.54 -20.08
CA SER A 26 16.45 -12.75 -20.66
C SER A 26 15.74 -13.61 -19.60
N LEU A 27 16.09 -13.44 -18.33
CA LEU A 27 15.47 -14.15 -17.21
C LEU A 27 14.16 -13.50 -16.74
N GLU A 28 13.81 -12.31 -17.23
CA GLU A 28 12.57 -11.60 -16.91
C GLU A 28 12.32 -11.36 -15.40
N ILE A 29 13.38 -11.30 -14.58
CA ILE A 29 13.31 -11.07 -13.14
C ILE A 29 14.02 -9.73 -12.80
N PRO A 30 13.38 -8.58 -13.06
CA PRO A 30 13.96 -7.24 -12.83
C PRO A 30 13.91 -6.80 -11.36
N GLY A 31 13.50 -7.67 -10.44
CA GLY A 31 13.35 -7.34 -9.02
C GLY A 31 12.05 -6.63 -8.64
N ASN A 32 11.97 -6.32 -7.33
CA ASN A 32 10.90 -5.55 -6.70
C ASN A 32 9.48 -6.10 -6.90
N ALA A 33 9.33 -7.42 -7.02
CA ALA A 33 8.05 -8.09 -7.16
C ALA A 33 7.11 -7.79 -5.96
N GLY A 34 7.65 -7.78 -4.73
CA GLY A 34 6.91 -7.41 -3.52
C GLY A 34 6.40 -5.96 -3.55
N LEU A 35 7.17 -5.01 -4.10
CA LEU A 35 6.68 -3.64 -4.29
C LEU A 35 5.59 -3.57 -5.37
N LYS A 36 5.71 -4.37 -6.44
CA LYS A 36 4.68 -4.44 -7.48
C LYS A 36 3.36 -4.99 -6.93
N ASP A 37 3.41 -5.93 -5.99
CA ASP A 37 2.22 -6.44 -5.29
C ASP A 37 1.49 -5.32 -4.55
N LEU A 38 2.23 -4.53 -3.77
CA LEU A 38 1.66 -3.39 -3.03
C LEU A 38 1.04 -2.36 -3.98
N ILE A 39 1.69 -2.08 -5.11
CA ILE A 39 1.16 -1.16 -6.13
C ILE A 39 -0.16 -1.68 -6.71
N LEU A 40 -0.20 -2.97 -7.03
CA LEU A 40 -1.40 -3.59 -7.58
C LEU A 40 -2.54 -3.60 -6.56
N ALA A 41 -2.24 -3.89 -5.29
CA ALA A 41 -3.19 -3.82 -4.20
C ALA A 41 -3.76 -2.41 -4.03
N LEU A 42 -2.93 -1.36 -4.08
CA LEU A 42 -3.40 0.02 -4.00
C LEU A 42 -4.31 0.41 -5.17
N LYS A 43 -3.97 -0.03 -6.40
CA LYS A 43 -4.84 0.17 -7.57
C LYS A 43 -6.19 -0.52 -7.39
N TRP A 44 -6.19 -1.75 -6.89
CA TRP A 44 -7.40 -2.50 -6.61
C TRP A 44 -8.24 -1.83 -5.53
N ILE A 45 -7.63 -1.38 -4.44
CA ILE A 45 -8.33 -0.66 -3.37
C ILE A 45 -8.95 0.62 -3.91
N LYS A 46 -8.21 1.44 -4.67
CA LYS A 46 -8.75 2.67 -5.26
C LYS A 46 -9.93 2.39 -6.22
N ALA A 47 -9.86 1.32 -7.00
CA ALA A 47 -10.92 0.93 -7.91
C ALA A 47 -12.17 0.37 -7.21
N ASN A 48 -12.02 -0.24 -6.03
CA ASN A 48 -13.11 -0.96 -5.34
C ASN A 48 -13.59 -0.30 -4.05
N ALA A 49 -12.91 0.74 -3.56
CA ALA A 49 -13.20 1.44 -2.31
C ALA A 49 -14.69 1.74 -2.11
N ARG A 50 -15.36 2.26 -3.15
CA ARG A 50 -16.78 2.64 -3.09
C ARG A 50 -17.71 1.46 -2.80
N ASN A 51 -17.34 0.24 -3.20
CA ASN A 51 -18.13 -0.97 -2.95
C ASN A 51 -18.14 -1.37 -1.46
N PHE A 52 -17.19 -0.85 -0.69
CA PHE A 52 -17.06 -1.07 0.74
C PHE A 52 -17.43 0.18 1.57
N ASN A 53 -18.13 1.15 0.95
CA ASN A 53 -18.45 2.46 1.54
C ASN A 53 -17.23 3.35 1.83
N GLY A 54 -16.09 3.09 1.19
CA GLY A 54 -14.88 3.90 1.32
C GLY A 54 -14.80 5.00 0.28
N ASP A 55 -14.13 6.09 0.64
CA ASP A 55 -13.82 7.17 -0.28
C ASP A 55 -12.45 6.93 -0.94
N PRO A 56 -12.38 6.66 -2.26
CA PRO A 56 -11.12 6.42 -2.98
C PRO A 56 -10.17 7.63 -3.00
N GLU A 57 -10.66 8.83 -2.67
CA GLU A 57 -9.85 10.03 -2.55
C GLU A 57 -9.36 10.29 -1.10
N ARG A 58 -9.78 9.45 -0.14
CA ARG A 58 -9.37 9.52 1.28
C ARG A 58 -8.72 8.21 1.72
N ILE A 59 -7.54 7.95 1.17
CA ILE A 59 -6.73 6.78 1.51
C ILE A 59 -5.51 7.25 2.31
N THR A 60 -5.35 6.70 3.52
CA THR A 60 -4.17 6.87 4.35
C THR A 60 -3.42 5.56 4.42
N LEU A 61 -2.15 5.57 4.03
CA LEU A 61 -1.27 4.43 4.18
C LEU A 61 -0.45 4.57 5.46
N PHE A 62 -0.31 3.48 6.20
CA PHE A 62 0.57 3.39 7.35
C PHE A 62 1.24 2.03 7.35
N GLY A 63 2.48 1.98 7.84
CA GLY A 63 3.25 0.75 7.89
C GLY A 63 4.33 0.85 8.94
N HIS A 64 4.74 -0.29 9.49
CA HIS A 64 5.78 -0.37 10.52
C HIS A 64 7.02 -1.07 9.95
N SER A 65 8.23 -0.55 10.23
CA SER A 65 9.51 -1.11 9.77
C SER A 65 9.62 -1.22 8.23
N SER A 66 9.69 -2.43 7.67
CA SER A 66 9.75 -2.65 6.21
C SER A 66 8.51 -2.11 5.49
N GLY A 67 7.34 -2.09 6.15
CA GLY A 67 6.13 -1.44 5.65
C GLY A 67 6.32 0.07 5.46
N SER A 68 7.05 0.74 6.37
CA SER A 68 7.38 2.18 6.25
C SER A 68 8.30 2.47 5.05
N MET A 69 9.19 1.53 4.71
CA MET A 69 10.08 1.65 3.55
C MET A 69 9.33 1.49 2.22
N ALA A 70 8.27 0.68 2.21
CA ALA A 70 7.37 0.54 1.06
C ALA A 70 6.46 1.76 0.88
N VAL A 71 5.98 2.37 1.98
CA VAL A 71 5.32 3.69 1.97
C VAL A 71 6.28 4.72 1.35
N LEU A 72 7.51 4.80 1.85
CA LEU A 72 8.51 5.80 1.44
C LEU A 72 8.91 5.72 -0.04
N LYS A 73 9.02 4.51 -0.62
CA LYS A 73 9.45 4.34 -2.02
C LYS A 73 8.43 4.81 -3.06
N LYS A 74 7.18 5.08 -2.68
CA LYS A 74 6.12 5.53 -3.62
C LYS A 74 5.35 6.77 -3.17
N ILE A 75 5.43 7.14 -1.89
CA ILE A 75 4.67 8.25 -1.29
C ILE A 75 5.65 9.36 -0.91
N TYR A 76 6.09 10.11 -1.93
CA TYR A 76 6.65 11.45 -1.71
C TYR A 76 5.62 12.56 -1.93
N PHE A 77 4.33 12.24 -2.16
CA PHE A 77 3.39 13.27 -2.60
C PHE A 77 2.43 13.86 -1.58
N HIS A 78 1.99 13.17 -0.52
CA HIS A 78 1.16 13.81 0.51
C HIS A 78 0.97 12.82 1.65
N LEU A 79 1.23 13.24 2.90
CA LEU A 79 0.63 12.75 4.17
C LEU A 79 1.64 12.90 5.32
N LEU A 80 1.89 14.14 5.71
CA LEU A 80 2.18 14.50 7.09
C LEU A 80 1.12 15.51 7.51
N LEU A 81 -0.02 15.03 7.99
CA LEU A 81 -1.05 15.91 8.57
C LEU A 81 -1.66 15.29 9.82
N PRO A 82 -2.10 16.13 10.77
CA PRO A 82 -2.50 15.72 12.12
C PRO A 82 -3.74 14.82 12.09
N VAL A 83 -3.80 13.94 13.09
CA VAL A 83 -4.75 12.83 13.20
C VAL A 83 -6.18 13.35 13.42
N PHE A 84 -6.91 13.56 12.33
CA PHE A 84 -8.36 13.61 12.31
C PHE A 84 -8.84 12.76 11.14
N TYR A 85 -9.52 11.65 11.41
CA TYR A 85 -10.05 10.75 10.38
C TYR A 85 -11.48 11.14 10.04
N PRO A 86 -11.74 11.88 8.94
CA PRO A 86 -13.11 12.11 8.51
C PRO A 86 -13.80 10.78 8.14
N LEU A 87 -15.13 10.78 8.17
CA LEU A 87 -15.96 9.62 7.81
C LEU A 87 -15.54 9.03 6.45
N ASN A 88 -15.55 7.70 6.36
CA ASN A 88 -15.23 6.89 5.16
C ASN A 88 -13.76 6.90 4.73
N THR A 89 -12.85 7.31 5.62
CA THR A 89 -11.40 7.19 5.38
C THR A 89 -10.99 5.72 5.34
N ILE A 90 -10.15 5.37 4.35
CA ILE A 90 -9.53 4.04 4.24
C ILE A 90 -8.14 4.09 4.87
N LEU A 91 -7.90 3.20 5.83
CA LEU A 91 -6.60 2.99 6.47
C LEU A 91 -5.99 1.69 5.93
N ILE A 92 -4.83 1.80 5.29
CA ILE A 92 -4.11 0.65 4.73
C ILE A 92 -2.89 0.35 5.57
N ALA A 93 -2.86 -0.83 6.20
CA ALA A 93 -1.71 -1.36 6.93
C ALA A 93 -0.79 -2.13 5.99
N LEU A 94 0.47 -1.69 5.89
CA LEU A 94 1.56 -2.34 5.14
C LEU A 94 2.52 -3.12 6.05
#